data_AF-A0A1A8WYW0-F1
#
_entry.id   AF-A0A1A8WYW0-F1
#
_cell.length_a   1.000
_cell.length_b   1.000
_cell.length_c   1.000
_cell.angle_alpha   90.00
_cell.angle_beta   90.00
_cell.angle_gamma   90.00
#
_symmetry.space_group_name_H-M   'P 1'
#
loop_
_entity.id
_entity.type
_entity.pdbx_description
1 polymer ?
#
loop_
_entity_poly.entity_id
_entity_poly.type
_entity_poly.pdbx_seq_one_letter_code
_entity_poly.pdbx_strand_id
1 'polypeptide(L)'
;MKGINIINELFRPFASFPNNGKIKKNVLYFINLTKFHVYEQLLVEESLYRLSSHLSNDLNNVGFVIINNTYTDGEQCEKGVRCEGDEQRNMVNNKCIVLGISGKVNDYIKDASYVKGNKICIIKRFTGGGTVYMNKNCLLLSFILPHNFEKEKKIYPSNITEWIFKFIYKPFTDEKKKNSSLFNENFYYHENDFVYKTYDKENEKIIFKKVGGNAQAFSKNYFVHHTSFIWYCNYQEMENVLLNPLKQPVYRNKRSHYNFLQSLQSCLHKNVDTPNLFIQQFISHIREIINKKNSVQKEEFWYFNSINLNINEDKAMSTFHLFDNVHMVHVDLLRDIFLFYTNHGKTTNLRSTHFLDAHGNKVPDTYYQYPSFILT
;
A
#
# COMPACT_ATOMS: atom_id res chain seq x y z
N MET A 1 -17.71 23.13 -1.36
CA MET A 1 -18.91 22.57 -2.03
C MET A 1 -18.58 21.82 -3.33
N LYS A 2 -17.68 22.31 -4.20
CA LYS A 2 -17.29 21.59 -5.45
C LYS A 2 -16.70 20.18 -5.21
N GLY A 3 -15.79 20.01 -4.24
CA GLY A 3 -15.15 18.72 -3.93
C GLY A 3 -16.12 17.62 -3.47
N ILE A 4 -17.09 17.96 -2.61
CA ILE A 4 -18.10 17.01 -2.11
C ILE A 4 -18.97 16.49 -3.27
N ASN A 5 -19.29 17.33 -4.25
CA ASN A 5 -20.07 16.90 -5.42
C ASN A 5 -19.28 15.88 -6.27
N ILE A 6 -17.97 16.08 -6.46
CA ILE A 6 -17.11 15.14 -7.19
C ILE A 6 -16.97 13.81 -6.43
N ILE A 7 -16.77 13.84 -5.11
CA ILE A 7 -16.71 12.62 -4.28
C ILE A 7 -18.03 11.85 -4.38
N ASN A 8 -19.15 12.55 -4.25
CA ASN A 8 -20.48 11.96 -4.35
C ASN A 8 -20.80 11.43 -5.74
N GLU A 9 -20.23 12.01 -6.80
CA GLU A 9 -20.38 11.55 -8.18
C GLU A 9 -19.50 10.33 -8.45
N LEU A 10 -18.24 10.37 -8.02
CA LEU A 10 -17.26 9.31 -8.23
C LEU A 10 -17.60 8.03 -7.47
N PHE A 11 -18.07 8.18 -6.23
CA PHE A 11 -18.50 7.04 -5.40
C PHE A 11 -20.02 6.87 -5.40
N ARG A 12 -20.73 7.58 -6.31
CA ARG A 12 -22.18 7.54 -6.37
C ARG A 12 -22.65 6.10 -6.43
N PRO A 13 -23.69 5.76 -5.67
CA PRO A 13 -24.39 4.52 -5.89
C PRO A 13 -24.86 4.42 -7.33
N PHE A 14 -24.65 3.25 -7.95
CA PHE A 14 -25.39 2.86 -9.15
C PHE A 14 -26.85 2.60 -8.76
N ALA A 15 -27.60 3.62 -8.33
CA ALA A 15 -28.98 3.51 -7.86
C ALA A 15 -29.92 3.11 -9.01
N SER A 16 -31.07 2.42 -8.83
CA SER A 16 -31.80 1.90 -7.65
C SER A 16 -32.57 0.62 -8.08
N PHE A 17 -33.02 -0.25 -7.16
CA PHE A 17 -34.42 -0.75 -7.06
C PHE A 17 -34.60 -2.11 -6.37
N PRO A 18 -35.72 -2.28 -5.62
CA PRO A 18 -36.08 -3.47 -4.85
C PRO A 18 -36.74 -4.53 -5.74
N ASN A 19 -36.51 -5.79 -5.42
CA ASN A 19 -37.27 -6.96 -5.90
C ASN A 19 -37.44 -7.08 -7.43
N ASN A 20 -36.47 -7.73 -8.08
CA ASN A 20 -36.68 -8.78 -9.11
C ASN A 20 -35.34 -9.11 -9.82
N GLY A 21 -34.58 -10.08 -9.28
CA GLY A 21 -33.58 -10.84 -10.03
C GLY A 21 -32.41 -10.11 -10.71
N LYS A 22 -32.01 -8.89 -10.27
CA LYS A 22 -30.93 -8.11 -10.90
C LYS A 22 -29.64 -8.05 -10.07
N ILE A 23 -28.51 -8.18 -10.77
CA ILE A 23 -27.13 -8.28 -10.29
C ILE A 23 -26.69 -6.99 -9.55
N LYS A 24 -26.16 -7.11 -8.33
CA LYS A 24 -25.58 -5.98 -7.54
C LYS A 24 -24.29 -5.47 -8.20
N LYS A 25 -24.22 -4.19 -8.53
CA LYS A 25 -23.04 -3.57 -9.14
C LYS A 25 -22.12 -2.99 -8.07
N ASN A 26 -20.86 -3.39 -8.07
CA ASN A 26 -19.80 -2.98 -7.15
C ASN A 26 -18.62 -2.40 -7.93
N VAL A 27 -17.72 -1.65 -7.28
CA VAL A 27 -16.52 -1.11 -7.94
C VAL A 27 -15.29 -1.36 -7.09
N LEU A 28 -14.20 -1.74 -7.74
CA LEU A 28 -12.84 -1.70 -7.23
C LEU A 28 -12.08 -0.56 -7.91
N TYR A 29 -11.67 0.44 -7.14
CA TYR A 29 -10.88 1.56 -7.65
C TYR A 29 -9.39 1.30 -7.50
N PHE A 30 -8.62 1.49 -8.57
CA PHE A 30 -7.18 1.55 -8.53
C PHE A 30 -6.70 3.00 -8.40
N ILE A 31 -5.78 3.26 -7.48
CA ILE A 31 -5.18 4.58 -7.25
C ILE A 31 -3.66 4.43 -7.21
N ASN A 32 -2.96 5.12 -8.13
CA ASN A 32 -1.50 5.14 -8.16
C ASN A 32 -0.97 6.44 -7.54
N LEU A 33 -0.42 6.31 -6.33
CA LEU A 33 0.21 7.38 -5.54
C LEU A 33 1.72 7.38 -5.68
N THR A 34 2.29 6.78 -6.74
CA THR A 34 3.73 6.82 -7.01
C THR A 34 4.27 8.25 -6.89
N LYS A 35 5.38 8.40 -6.15
CA LYS A 35 6.03 9.67 -5.74
C LYS A 35 5.39 10.44 -4.60
N PHE A 36 4.23 10.04 -4.08
CA PHE A 36 3.67 10.66 -2.87
C PHE A 36 4.50 10.27 -1.65
N HIS A 37 4.61 11.19 -0.71
CA HIS A 37 5.22 10.87 0.58
C HIS A 37 4.38 9.80 1.30
N VAL A 38 5.04 8.87 2.00
CA VAL A 38 4.37 7.74 2.69
C VAL A 38 3.29 8.22 3.67
N TYR A 39 3.51 9.37 4.30
CA TYR A 39 2.52 9.98 5.18
C TYR A 39 1.22 10.33 4.44
N GLU A 40 1.32 10.91 3.24
CA GLU A 40 0.15 11.28 2.43
C GLU A 40 -0.64 10.05 2.01
N GLN A 41 0.05 8.99 1.58
CA GLN A 41 -0.59 7.71 1.30
C GLN A 41 -1.37 7.20 2.51
N LEU A 42 -0.78 7.23 3.71
CA LEU A 42 -1.45 6.76 4.92
C LEU A 42 -2.67 7.61 5.28
N LEU A 43 -2.64 8.93 5.03
CA LEU A 43 -3.81 9.80 5.19
C LEU A 43 -4.93 9.43 4.21
N VAL A 44 -4.60 9.17 2.94
CA VAL A 44 -5.58 8.72 1.93
C VAL A 44 -6.15 7.35 2.30
N GLU A 45 -5.30 6.39 2.66
CA GLU A 45 -5.70 5.05 3.07
C GLU A 45 -6.68 5.09 4.24
N GLU A 46 -6.34 5.83 5.30
CA GLU A 46 -7.21 5.94 6.46
C GLU A 46 -8.53 6.64 6.09
N SER A 47 -8.48 7.72 5.30
CA SER A 47 -9.68 8.44 4.87
C SER A 47 -10.62 7.52 4.09
N LEU A 48 -10.12 6.84 3.05
CA LEU A 48 -10.92 5.93 2.23
C LEU A 48 -11.48 4.77 3.06
N TYR A 49 -10.67 4.18 3.93
CA TYR A 49 -11.10 3.09 4.81
C TYR A 49 -12.21 3.52 5.76
N ARG A 50 -12.06 4.67 6.43
CA ARG A 50 -13.05 5.17 7.40
C ARG A 50 -14.32 5.65 6.71
N LEU A 51 -14.23 6.10 5.47
CA LEU A 51 -15.36 6.56 4.66
C LEU A 51 -16.02 5.44 3.84
N SER A 52 -15.41 4.26 3.66
CA SER A 52 -15.87 3.25 2.67
C SER A 52 -17.35 2.86 2.80
N SER A 53 -17.91 2.76 4.01
CA SER A 53 -19.35 2.51 4.19
C SER A 53 -20.23 3.71 3.82
N HIS A 54 -19.72 4.93 4.00
CA HIS A 54 -20.45 6.17 3.74
C HIS A 54 -20.41 6.59 2.28
N LEU A 55 -19.30 6.33 1.58
CA LEU A 55 -19.10 6.77 0.19
C LEU A 55 -20.19 6.24 -0.76
N SER A 56 -20.75 5.05 -0.48
CA SER A 56 -21.78 4.42 -1.31
C SER A 56 -23.17 4.33 -0.66
N ASN A 57 -23.41 5.04 0.45
CA ASN A 57 -24.67 4.96 1.23
C ASN A 57 -25.09 3.50 1.52
N ASP A 58 -24.14 2.59 1.69
CA ASP A 58 -24.35 1.14 1.82
C ASP A 58 -25.13 0.46 0.66
N LEU A 59 -25.36 1.15 -0.47
CA LEU A 59 -26.14 0.66 -1.62
C LEU A 59 -25.34 -0.25 -2.54
N ASN A 60 -24.05 0.03 -2.73
CA ASN A 60 -23.08 -0.81 -3.43
C ASN A 60 -21.79 -0.95 -2.63
N ASN A 61 -21.03 -2.01 -2.91
CA ASN A 61 -19.71 -2.15 -2.32
C ASN A 61 -18.68 -1.35 -3.13
N VAL A 62 -17.75 -0.69 -2.43
CA VAL A 62 -16.65 0.07 -3.03
C VAL A 62 -15.34 -0.41 -2.42
N GLY A 63 -14.45 -0.98 -3.22
CA GLY A 63 -13.11 -1.36 -2.80
C GLY A 63 -12.03 -0.45 -3.38
N PHE A 64 -10.84 -0.49 -2.81
CA PHE A 64 -9.67 0.25 -3.28
C PHE A 64 -8.42 -0.63 -3.33
N VAL A 65 -7.67 -0.50 -4.41
CA VAL A 65 -6.28 -0.97 -4.55
C VAL A 65 -5.41 0.26 -4.71
N ILE A 66 -4.53 0.50 -3.75
CA ILE A 66 -3.67 1.67 -3.73
C ILE A 66 -2.23 1.20 -3.86
N ILE A 67 -1.47 1.82 -4.75
CA ILE A 67 -0.04 1.55 -4.92
C ILE A 67 0.76 2.83 -4.79
N ASN A 68 1.92 2.75 -4.15
CA ASN A 68 2.89 3.83 -4.12
C ASN A 68 4.28 3.26 -4.33
N ASN A 69 4.87 3.60 -5.48
CA ASN A 69 6.29 3.39 -5.71
C ASN A 69 7.07 4.57 -5.10
N THR A 70 7.79 4.29 -4.02
CA THR A 70 8.73 5.24 -3.40
C THR A 70 10.15 5.09 -3.95
N TYR A 71 10.42 4.03 -4.72
CA TYR A 71 11.74 3.74 -5.25
C TYR A 71 12.21 4.79 -6.27
N THR A 72 13.45 5.25 -6.09
CA THR A 72 14.16 6.10 -7.04
C THR A 72 15.47 5.43 -7.42
N ASP A 73 15.71 5.17 -8.71
CA ASP A 73 16.99 4.68 -9.20
C ASP A 73 18.11 5.65 -8.80
N GLY A 74 19.06 5.17 -8.00
CA GLY A 74 20.12 5.99 -7.40
C GLY A 74 21.19 6.53 -8.36
N GLU A 75 21.02 6.43 -9.69
CA GLU A 75 22.12 6.67 -10.66
C GLU A 75 21.84 7.73 -11.75
N GLN A 76 20.67 8.37 -11.82
CA GLN A 76 20.42 9.43 -12.83
C GLN A 76 20.43 10.86 -12.31
N CYS A 77 20.77 11.11 -11.04
CA CYS A 77 20.81 12.48 -10.51
C CYS A 77 22.15 13.21 -10.71
N GLU A 78 23.22 12.54 -11.18
CA GLU A 78 24.54 13.20 -11.29
C GLU A 78 24.95 13.62 -12.72
N LYS A 79 24.26 13.19 -13.80
CA LYS A 79 24.71 13.49 -15.18
C LYS A 79 23.62 13.80 -16.22
N GLY A 80 22.42 14.23 -15.82
CA GLY A 80 21.35 14.64 -16.73
C GLY A 80 21.05 16.14 -16.66
N VAL A 81 20.90 16.79 -17.81
CA VAL A 81 20.53 18.20 -17.98
C VAL A 81 19.34 18.56 -17.09
N ARG A 82 19.53 19.54 -16.21
CA ARG A 82 18.48 20.10 -15.35
C ARG A 82 17.51 20.89 -16.21
N CYS A 83 16.28 20.41 -16.34
CA CYS A 83 15.18 21.21 -16.85
C CYS A 83 14.64 22.08 -15.71
N GLU A 84 14.54 23.40 -15.93
CA GLU A 84 13.89 24.33 -15.02
C GLU A 84 12.43 23.90 -14.82
N GLY A 85 12.15 23.26 -13.67
CA GLY A 85 10.87 22.62 -13.34
C GLY A 85 11.02 21.38 -12.44
N ASP A 86 12.16 20.68 -12.53
CA ASP A 86 12.46 19.51 -11.68
C ASP A 86 13.05 19.86 -10.30
N GLU A 87 13.41 21.13 -10.08
CA GLU A 87 14.04 21.57 -8.83
C GLU A 87 13.09 21.54 -7.62
N GLN A 88 11.77 21.67 -7.82
CA GLN A 88 10.79 21.57 -6.72
C GLN A 88 10.37 20.13 -6.38
N ARG A 89 10.41 19.19 -7.34
CA ARG A 89 10.01 17.78 -7.11
C ARG A 89 11.11 16.93 -6.46
N ASN A 90 12.38 17.35 -6.55
CA ASN A 90 13.54 16.60 -6.08
C ASN A 90 13.87 16.76 -4.57
N MET A 91 13.14 17.58 -3.82
CA MET A 91 13.44 17.89 -2.40
C MET A 91 12.61 17.13 -1.37
N VAL A 92 11.76 16.16 -1.75
CA VAL A 92 11.00 15.41 -0.74
C VAL A 92 11.93 14.39 -0.07
N ASN A 93 12.29 14.67 1.20
CA ASN A 93 12.95 13.67 2.04
C ASN A 93 11.95 12.54 2.35
N ASN A 94 12.03 11.45 1.62
CA ASN A 94 11.16 10.28 1.78
C ASN A 94 11.67 9.30 2.85
N LYS A 95 12.66 9.67 3.65
CA LYS A 95 13.11 8.85 4.77
C LYS A 95 12.08 8.89 5.88
N CYS A 96 11.50 7.74 6.21
CA CYS A 96 10.55 7.66 7.30
C CYS A 96 10.61 6.33 8.08
N ILE A 97 10.21 6.42 9.34
CA ILE A 97 10.01 5.30 10.25
C ILE A 97 8.50 5.23 10.50
N VAL A 98 7.87 4.15 10.06
CA VAL A 98 6.42 3.94 10.21
C VAL A 98 6.18 2.96 11.35
N LEU A 99 5.74 3.48 12.49
CA LEU A 99 5.34 2.72 13.67
C LEU A 99 3.88 2.26 13.56
N GLY A 100 3.58 1.05 14.04
CA GLY A 100 2.21 0.61 14.22
C GLY A 100 1.48 1.41 15.30
N ILE A 101 0.14 1.34 15.32
CA ILE A 101 -0.70 2.12 16.25
C ILE A 101 -0.34 1.94 17.74
N SER A 102 0.25 0.80 18.11
CA SER A 102 0.71 0.53 19.49
C SER A 102 2.23 0.67 19.68
N GLY A 103 3.02 0.90 18.62
CA GLY A 103 4.48 0.93 18.69
C GLY A 103 5.02 2.22 19.32
N LYS A 104 6.03 2.12 20.18
CA LYS A 104 6.65 3.28 20.84
C LYS A 104 8.01 3.55 20.22
N VAL A 105 8.41 4.82 20.15
CA VAL A 105 9.70 5.24 19.57
C VAL A 105 10.87 4.50 20.20
N ASN A 106 10.92 4.46 21.53
CA ASN A 106 12.03 3.83 22.28
C ASN A 106 12.15 2.31 22.07
N ASP A 107 11.11 1.64 21.57
CA ASP A 107 11.15 0.18 21.33
C ASP A 107 11.79 -0.17 19.98
N TYR A 108 11.91 0.80 19.07
CA TYR A 108 12.27 0.55 17.68
C TYR A 108 13.36 1.46 17.13
N ILE A 109 13.56 2.66 17.69
CA ILE A 109 14.56 3.62 17.20
C ILE A 109 15.84 3.48 18.00
N LYS A 110 16.95 3.25 17.29
CA LYS A 110 18.26 3.02 17.90
C LYS A 110 18.96 4.31 18.30
N ASP A 111 18.96 5.29 17.41
CA ASP A 111 19.64 6.58 17.61
C ASP A 111 18.72 7.74 17.21
N ALA A 112 18.11 8.37 18.21
CA ALA A 112 17.24 9.52 18.03
C ALA A 112 17.98 10.75 17.46
N SER A 113 19.27 10.92 17.78
CA SER A 113 20.10 12.00 17.27
C SER A 113 20.40 11.79 15.79
N TYR A 114 20.70 10.55 15.38
CA TYR A 114 20.85 10.19 13.97
C TYR A 114 19.55 10.44 13.19
N VAL A 115 18.41 9.98 13.72
CA VAL A 115 17.08 10.19 13.11
C VAL A 115 16.80 11.68 12.90
N LYS A 116 17.03 12.50 13.93
CA LYS A 116 16.84 13.96 13.86
C LYS A 116 17.82 14.62 12.89
N GLY A 117 19.11 14.29 12.97
CA GLY A 117 20.16 14.85 12.11
C GLY A 117 19.97 14.53 10.62
N ASN A 118 19.42 13.35 10.32
CA ASN A 118 19.10 12.91 8.96
C ASN A 118 17.67 13.26 8.52
N LYS A 119 16.95 14.07 9.31
CA LYS A 119 15.59 14.53 9.02
C LYS A 119 14.59 13.40 8.73
N ILE A 120 14.75 12.24 9.37
CA ILE A 120 13.92 11.07 9.13
C ILE A 120 12.57 11.26 9.84
N CYS A 121 11.48 11.24 9.06
CA CYS A 121 10.12 11.43 9.59
C CYS A 121 9.69 10.23 10.44
N ILE A 122 9.08 10.46 11.60
CA ILE A 122 8.47 9.39 12.40
C ILE A 122 6.96 9.46 12.26
N ILE A 123 6.36 8.40 11.73
CA ILE A 123 4.93 8.31 11.44
C ILE A 123 4.31 7.22 12.32
N LYS A 124 3.23 7.56 13.01
CA LYS A 124 2.33 6.60 13.63
C LYS A 124 1.21 6.29 12.62
N ARG A 125 1.05 5.04 12.20
CA ARG A 125 -0.04 4.63 11.28
C ARG A 125 -1.28 4.13 12.04
N PHE A 126 -2.41 4.12 11.35
CA PHE A 126 -3.71 3.68 11.87
C PHE A 126 -3.89 2.15 12.02
N THR A 127 -2.99 1.34 11.45
CA THR A 127 -3.02 -0.12 11.53
C THR A 127 -2.09 -0.68 12.61
N GLY A 128 -2.35 -1.91 13.04
CA GLY A 128 -1.47 -2.64 13.97
C GLY A 128 -0.17 -3.14 13.30
N GLY A 129 0.61 -3.93 14.02
CA GLY A 129 1.84 -4.56 13.51
C GLY A 129 3.13 -3.83 13.89
N GLY A 130 4.25 -4.28 13.33
CA GLY A 130 5.60 -3.82 13.67
C GLY A 130 5.99 -2.48 13.01
N THR A 131 7.29 -2.22 13.03
CA THR A 131 7.89 -0.98 12.49
C THR A 131 8.58 -1.25 11.17
N VAL A 132 8.51 -0.28 10.25
CA VAL A 132 9.21 -0.31 8.96
C VAL A 132 10.01 0.97 8.80
N TYR A 133 11.26 0.85 8.36
CA TYR A 133 12.05 1.97 7.88
C TYR A 133 11.98 1.99 6.34
N MET A 134 11.76 3.16 5.77
CA MET A 134 11.68 3.36 4.32
C MET A 134 12.59 4.52 3.93
N ASN A 135 13.37 4.32 2.88
CA ASN A 135 14.19 5.35 2.26
C ASN A 135 14.26 5.10 0.75
N LYS A 136 13.28 5.63 0.02
CA LYS A 136 13.22 5.57 -1.44
C LYS A 136 13.48 4.16 -2.01
N ASN A 137 12.99 3.13 -1.33
CA ASN A 137 13.35 1.74 -1.59
C ASN A 137 12.16 0.78 -1.41
N CYS A 138 10.94 1.29 -1.31
CA CYS A 138 9.76 0.50 -1.05
C CYS A 138 8.71 0.62 -2.14
N LEU A 139 8.02 -0.49 -2.38
CA LEU A 139 6.76 -0.52 -3.11
C LEU A 139 5.66 -0.85 -2.11
N LEU A 140 4.73 0.09 -1.93
CA LEU A 140 3.65 -0.02 -0.94
C LEU A 140 2.35 -0.38 -1.66
N LEU A 141 1.67 -1.42 -1.19
CA LEU A 141 0.40 -1.87 -1.75
C LEU A 141 -0.66 -2.00 -0.66
N SER A 142 -1.86 -1.51 -0.94
CA SER A 142 -2.96 -1.52 0.03
C SER A 142 -4.25 -1.98 -0.61
N PHE A 143 -4.93 -2.91 0.06
CA PHE A 143 -6.27 -3.37 -0.27
C PHE A 143 -7.24 -2.89 0.80
N ILE A 144 -8.20 -2.06 0.42
CA ILE A 144 -9.33 -1.66 1.26
C ILE A 144 -10.55 -2.32 0.66
N LEU A 145 -11.06 -3.37 1.29
CA LEU A 145 -12.10 -4.21 0.71
C LEU A 145 -13.22 -4.46 1.72
N PRO A 146 -14.47 -4.61 1.26
CA PRO A 146 -15.55 -5.02 2.14
C PRO A 146 -15.37 -6.48 2.54
N HIS A 147 -15.87 -6.87 3.72
CA HIS A 147 -15.81 -8.27 4.17
C HIS A 147 -16.50 -9.23 3.20
N ASN A 148 -17.54 -8.80 2.50
CA ASN A 148 -18.27 -9.60 1.52
C ASN A 148 -17.57 -9.69 0.14
N PHE A 149 -16.39 -9.08 -0.02
CA PHE A 149 -15.57 -9.29 -1.21
C PHE A 149 -15.19 -10.77 -1.34
N GLU A 150 -14.90 -11.44 -0.23
CA GLU A 150 -14.82 -12.90 -0.14
C GLU A 150 -16.14 -13.44 0.45
N LYS A 151 -16.81 -14.33 -0.29
CA LYS A 151 -18.11 -14.89 0.13
C LYS A 151 -17.97 -16.31 0.67
N GLU A 152 -16.97 -17.06 0.25
CA GLU A 152 -16.79 -18.47 0.61
C GLU A 152 -16.09 -18.62 1.95
N LYS A 153 -15.19 -17.69 2.28
CA LYS A 153 -14.39 -17.71 3.50
C LYS A 153 -14.51 -16.42 4.28
N LYS A 154 -14.88 -16.52 5.55
CA LYS A 154 -14.89 -15.36 6.43
C LYS A 154 -13.46 -14.89 6.71
N ILE A 155 -13.22 -13.60 6.46
CA ILE A 155 -11.93 -12.95 6.64
C ILE A 155 -11.80 -12.44 8.08
N TYR A 156 -10.67 -12.75 8.70
CA TYR A 156 -10.32 -12.40 10.07
C TYR A 156 -8.87 -11.92 10.13
N PRO A 157 -8.48 -11.16 11.18
CA PRO A 157 -7.10 -10.74 11.37
C PRO A 157 -6.07 -11.89 11.31
N SER A 158 -6.45 -13.11 11.70
CA SER A 158 -5.56 -14.27 11.72
C SER A 158 -5.37 -14.96 10.36
N ASN A 159 -6.24 -14.70 9.37
CA ASN A 159 -6.23 -15.44 8.10
C ASN A 159 -6.13 -14.56 6.84
N ILE A 160 -6.33 -13.24 6.98
CA ILE A 160 -6.39 -12.32 5.85
C ILE A 160 -5.08 -12.25 5.07
N THR A 161 -3.92 -12.28 5.73
CA THR A 161 -2.64 -12.25 5.02
C THR A 161 -2.43 -13.50 4.16
N GLU A 162 -2.79 -14.67 4.70
CA GLU A 162 -2.76 -15.92 3.95
C GLU A 162 -3.78 -15.90 2.81
N TRP A 163 -4.96 -15.37 3.04
CA TRP A 163 -5.99 -15.21 2.00
C TRP A 163 -5.52 -14.27 0.89
N ILE A 164 -5.00 -13.09 1.22
CA ILE A 164 -4.39 -12.14 0.27
C ILE A 164 -3.28 -12.85 -0.52
N PHE A 165 -2.39 -13.58 0.14
CA PHE A 165 -1.37 -14.34 -0.55
C PHE A 165 -1.97 -15.34 -1.54
N LYS A 166 -2.90 -16.18 -1.10
CA LYS A 166 -3.47 -17.24 -1.95
C LYS A 166 -4.34 -16.69 -3.09
N PHE A 167 -5.07 -15.61 -2.85
CA PHE A 167 -6.05 -15.06 -3.78
C PHE A 167 -5.43 -14.04 -4.73
N ILE A 168 -4.57 -13.15 -4.22
CA ILE A 168 -3.91 -12.12 -5.02
C ILE A 168 -2.56 -12.63 -5.52
N TYR A 169 -1.62 -13.02 -4.64
CA TYR A 169 -0.22 -13.16 -5.03
C TYR A 169 0.20 -14.55 -5.56
N LYS A 170 -0.39 -15.64 -5.09
CA LYS A 170 -0.05 -17.01 -5.47
C LYS A 170 -0.42 -17.34 -6.92
N PRO A 171 -1.52 -16.84 -7.50
CA PRO A 171 -1.79 -17.04 -8.92
C PRO A 171 -0.69 -16.46 -9.84
N PHE A 172 0.21 -15.61 -9.30
CA PHE A 172 1.41 -15.11 -9.99
C PHE A 172 2.64 -16.03 -9.90
N THR A 173 2.49 -17.31 -9.51
CA THR A 173 3.61 -18.27 -9.49
C THR A 173 3.40 -19.47 -10.44
N ASP A 174 2.39 -19.42 -11.31
CA ASP A 174 2.10 -20.51 -12.25
C ASP A 174 2.99 -20.41 -13.50
N GLU A 175 4.05 -21.21 -13.51
CA GLU A 175 5.02 -21.29 -14.62
C GLU A 175 4.40 -21.70 -15.96
N LYS A 176 3.17 -22.23 -16.00
CA LYS A 176 2.49 -22.54 -17.26
C LYS A 176 2.16 -21.29 -18.08
N LYS A 177 2.16 -20.11 -17.44
CA LYS A 177 2.07 -18.80 -18.10
C LYS A 177 3.43 -18.07 -18.04
N LYS A 178 4.48 -18.62 -18.68
CA LYS A 178 5.88 -18.13 -18.62
C LYS A 178 6.11 -16.63 -18.86
N ASN A 179 5.15 -15.92 -19.48
CA ASN A 179 5.28 -14.48 -19.79
C ASN A 179 4.45 -13.56 -18.88
N SER A 180 3.71 -14.08 -17.90
CA SER A 180 2.85 -13.27 -17.00
C SER A 180 3.06 -13.52 -15.51
N SER A 181 4.07 -14.31 -15.13
CA SER A 181 4.41 -14.58 -13.73
C SER A 181 5.14 -13.38 -13.14
N LEU A 182 4.58 -12.74 -12.11
CA LEU A 182 5.19 -11.60 -11.41
C LEU A 182 6.31 -12.08 -10.47
N PHE A 183 6.09 -13.21 -9.82
CA PHE A 183 7.02 -13.81 -8.86
C PHE A 183 7.60 -15.11 -9.40
N ASN A 184 8.79 -15.44 -8.90
CA ASN A 184 9.42 -16.74 -9.06
C ASN A 184 9.01 -17.70 -7.93
N GLU A 185 9.48 -18.95 -8.00
CA GLU A 185 9.15 -20.04 -7.07
C GLU A 185 9.60 -19.80 -5.62
N ASN A 186 10.48 -18.82 -5.39
CA ASN A 186 11.00 -18.50 -4.07
C ASN A 186 10.09 -17.53 -3.29
N PHE A 187 9.07 -16.93 -3.92
CA PHE A 187 8.12 -16.07 -3.22
C PHE A 187 7.09 -16.88 -2.42
N TYR A 188 7.04 -16.66 -1.11
CA TYR A 188 6.20 -17.46 -0.22
C TYR A 188 5.52 -16.64 0.88
N TYR A 189 4.50 -17.22 1.49
CA TYR A 189 3.85 -16.69 2.69
C TYR A 189 4.31 -17.46 3.93
N HIS A 190 4.66 -16.75 5.00
CA HIS A 190 5.06 -17.36 6.27
C HIS A 190 4.77 -16.43 7.46
N GLU A 191 4.07 -16.92 8.49
CA GLU A 191 3.77 -16.20 9.75
C GLU A 191 3.29 -14.73 9.59
N ASN A 192 2.40 -14.45 8.64
CA ASN A 192 1.90 -13.10 8.29
C ASN A 192 2.88 -12.19 7.52
N ASP A 193 3.99 -12.72 7.06
CA ASP A 193 4.94 -12.02 6.21
C ASP A 193 5.03 -12.65 4.82
N PHE A 194 5.48 -11.86 3.86
CA PHE A 194 5.94 -12.38 2.59
C PHE A 194 7.45 -12.56 2.63
N VAL A 195 7.90 -13.72 2.18
CA VAL A 195 9.28 -14.18 2.36
C VAL A 195 9.87 -14.70 1.05
N TYR A 196 11.18 -14.54 0.94
CA TYR A 196 12.04 -15.29 0.05
C TYR A 196 12.39 -16.62 0.74
N LYS A 197 12.01 -17.73 0.12
CA LYS A 197 12.33 -19.10 0.54
C LYS A 197 13.56 -19.57 -0.23
N THR A 198 14.62 -19.93 0.48
CA THR A 198 15.82 -20.53 -0.14
C THR A 198 16.27 -21.76 0.63
N TYR A 199 17.01 -22.64 -0.03
CA TYR A 199 17.66 -23.78 0.60
C TYR A 199 19.13 -23.47 0.86
N ASP A 200 19.53 -23.54 2.12
CA ASP A 200 20.92 -23.47 2.54
C ASP A 200 21.52 -24.87 2.42
N LYS A 201 22.40 -25.04 1.42
CA LYS A 201 23.02 -26.32 1.10
C LYS A 201 24.01 -26.76 2.17
N GLU A 202 24.70 -25.82 2.83
CA GLU A 202 25.73 -26.13 3.83
C GLU A 202 25.11 -26.68 5.10
N ASN A 203 23.96 -26.13 5.50
CA ASN A 203 23.24 -26.54 6.71
C ASN A 203 22.02 -27.43 6.43
N GLU A 204 21.84 -27.86 5.18
CA GLU A 204 20.74 -28.69 4.69
C GLU A 204 19.35 -28.26 5.18
N LYS A 205 19.08 -26.95 5.14
CA LYS A 205 17.84 -26.38 5.72
C LYS A 205 17.21 -25.31 4.85
N ILE A 206 15.89 -25.19 4.96
CA ILE A 206 15.15 -24.08 4.37
C ILE A 206 15.33 -22.84 5.23
N ILE A 207 15.67 -21.71 4.61
CA ILE A 207 15.75 -20.40 5.24
C ILE A 207 14.69 -19.48 4.61
N PHE A 208 13.96 -18.78 5.47
CA PHE A 208 13.06 -17.71 5.08
C PHE A 208 13.68 -16.35 5.40
N LYS A 209 13.70 -15.45 4.41
CA LYS A 209 14.04 -14.04 4.58
C LYS A 209 12.85 -13.17 4.22
N LYS A 210 12.54 -12.18 5.03
CA LYS A 210 11.37 -11.31 4.82
C LYS A 210 11.60 -10.33 3.68
N VAL A 211 10.67 -10.28 2.73
CA VAL A 211 10.66 -9.33 1.59
C VAL A 211 9.50 -8.34 1.65
N GLY A 212 8.42 -8.70 2.36
CA GLY A 212 7.24 -7.86 2.54
C GLY A 212 6.67 -7.98 3.95
N GLY A 213 6.42 -6.84 4.58
CA GLY A 213 5.74 -6.76 5.88
C GLY A 213 4.29 -6.36 5.72
N ASN A 214 3.39 -7.08 6.41
CA ASN A 214 1.95 -6.83 6.32
C ASN A 214 1.39 -6.20 7.60
N ALA A 215 0.38 -5.36 7.44
CA ALA A 215 -0.38 -4.78 8.54
C ALA A 215 -1.84 -4.54 8.11
N GLN A 216 -2.72 -4.47 9.10
CA GLN A 216 -4.17 -4.54 8.86
C GLN A 216 -4.98 -3.78 9.89
N ALA A 217 -6.19 -3.41 9.50
CA ALA A 217 -7.25 -2.88 10.36
C ALA A 217 -8.61 -3.44 9.93
N PHE A 218 -9.51 -3.61 10.89
CA PHE A 218 -10.86 -4.15 10.68
C PHE A 218 -11.89 -3.19 11.23
N SER A 219 -12.97 -3.00 10.46
CA SER A 219 -14.18 -2.29 10.85
C SER A 219 -15.37 -3.23 10.68
N LYS A 220 -16.58 -2.73 10.95
CA LYS A 220 -17.81 -3.51 10.82
C LYS A 220 -17.99 -4.12 9.43
N ASN A 221 -17.73 -3.35 8.37
CA ASN A 221 -18.04 -3.75 6.99
C ASN A 221 -16.80 -3.92 6.10
N TYR A 222 -15.66 -3.36 6.51
CA TYR A 222 -14.44 -3.29 5.70
C TYR A 222 -13.20 -3.73 6.48
N PHE A 223 -12.18 -4.15 5.74
CA PHE A 223 -10.82 -4.29 6.22
C PHE A 223 -9.85 -3.49 5.36
N VAL A 224 -8.69 -3.18 5.94
CA VAL A 224 -7.48 -2.80 5.19
C VAL A 224 -6.45 -3.88 5.41
N HIS A 225 -5.79 -4.28 4.33
CA HIS A 225 -4.54 -5.02 4.35
C HIS A 225 -3.52 -4.29 3.49
N HIS A 226 -2.43 -3.82 4.09
CA HIS A 226 -1.34 -3.21 3.34
C HIS A 226 -0.02 -3.96 3.53
N THR A 227 0.77 -3.93 2.47
CA THR A 227 2.07 -4.59 2.36
C THR A 227 3.11 -3.55 2.03
N SER A 228 4.18 -3.53 2.82
CA SER A 228 5.41 -2.79 2.50
C SER A 228 6.43 -3.77 1.93
N PHE A 229 6.57 -3.79 0.60
CA PHE A 229 7.65 -4.55 -0.03
C PHE A 229 8.94 -3.73 -0.04
N ILE A 230 10.04 -4.37 0.35
CA ILE A 230 11.37 -3.76 0.31
C ILE A 230 11.92 -4.03 -1.09
N TRP A 231 11.83 -3.06 -2.00
CA TRP A 231 12.33 -3.22 -3.37
C TRP A 231 13.81 -3.58 -3.36
N TYR A 232 14.59 -2.80 -2.59
CA TYR A 232 16.01 -3.02 -2.33
C TYR A 232 16.35 -2.74 -0.85
N CYS A 233 17.18 -3.59 -0.23
CA CYS A 233 17.59 -3.43 1.17
C CYS A 233 18.82 -2.52 1.34
N ASN A 234 18.65 -1.35 1.98
CA ASN A 234 19.76 -0.57 2.51
C ASN A 234 20.09 -1.01 3.95
N TYR A 235 20.87 -2.08 4.09
CA TYR A 235 21.16 -2.69 5.40
C TYR A 235 21.90 -1.76 6.36
N GLN A 236 22.88 -1.01 5.85
CA GLN A 236 23.72 -0.14 6.68
C GLN A 236 22.91 0.95 7.36
N GLU A 237 22.04 1.63 6.62
CA GLU A 237 21.20 2.68 7.20
C GLU A 237 20.13 2.10 8.15
N MET A 238 19.54 0.96 7.80
CA MET A 238 18.60 0.27 8.70
C MET A 238 19.21 -0.07 10.06
N GLU A 239 20.46 -0.52 10.11
CA GLU A 239 21.16 -0.84 11.36
C GLU A 239 21.52 0.41 12.20
N ASN A 240 21.57 1.59 11.59
CA ASN A 240 21.76 2.87 12.30
C ASN A 240 20.44 3.41 12.86
N VAL A 241 19.32 3.13 12.18
CA VAL A 241 18.02 3.70 12.50
C VAL A 241 17.21 2.81 13.43
N LEU A 242 17.19 1.50 13.18
CA LEU A 242 16.29 0.56 13.85
C LEU A 242 17.01 -0.32 14.87
N LEU A 243 16.31 -0.61 15.96
CA LEU A 243 16.63 -1.69 16.88
C LEU A 243 16.12 -3.02 16.34
N ASN A 244 16.78 -4.11 16.76
CA ASN A 244 16.19 -5.44 16.67
C ASN A 244 14.92 -5.48 17.55
N PRO A 245 13.75 -5.81 16.98
CA PRO A 245 12.50 -5.71 17.71
C PRO A 245 12.43 -6.78 18.82
N LEU A 246 12.03 -6.36 20.03
CA LEU A 246 11.80 -7.27 21.16
C LEU A 246 10.71 -8.30 20.83
N LYS A 247 9.59 -7.83 20.25
CA LYS A 247 8.52 -8.68 19.72
C LYS A 247 8.75 -8.94 18.24
N GLN A 248 9.11 -10.18 17.91
CA GLN A 248 9.45 -10.62 16.56
C GLN A 248 8.78 -11.96 16.24
N PRO A 249 8.55 -12.30 14.95
CA PRO A 249 8.08 -13.63 14.60
C PRO A 249 9.13 -14.70 14.94
N VAL A 250 8.69 -15.93 15.21
CA VAL A 250 9.56 -17.00 15.71
C VAL A 250 10.67 -17.28 14.71
N TYR A 251 10.31 -17.35 13.41
CA TYR A 251 11.27 -17.60 12.35
C TYR A 251 12.31 -16.50 12.14
N ARG A 252 12.15 -15.29 12.71
CA ARG A 252 13.24 -14.30 12.71
C ARG A 252 14.45 -14.83 13.49
N ASN A 253 14.20 -15.56 14.57
CA ASN A 253 15.22 -16.19 15.40
C ASN A 253 16.36 -15.21 15.79
N LYS A 254 16.00 -13.99 16.20
CA LYS A 254 16.95 -12.92 16.60
C LYS A 254 18.00 -12.54 15.55
N ARG A 255 17.80 -12.91 14.28
CA ARG A 255 18.67 -12.48 13.18
C ARG A 255 18.68 -10.96 13.09
N SER A 256 19.86 -10.41 12.78
CA SER A 256 20.04 -9.00 12.41
C SER A 256 19.19 -8.63 11.19
N HIS A 257 19.04 -7.33 10.92
CA HIS A 257 18.29 -6.89 9.75
C HIS A 257 18.90 -7.44 8.46
N TYR A 258 20.23 -7.46 8.37
CA TYR A 258 21.00 -8.04 7.26
C TYR A 258 20.67 -9.53 7.01
N ASN A 259 20.60 -10.33 8.07
CA ASN A 259 20.37 -11.78 7.94
C ASN A 259 18.89 -12.16 7.80
N PHE A 260 17.98 -11.27 8.19
CA PHE A 260 16.54 -11.53 8.20
C PHE A 260 15.81 -11.00 6.96
N LEU A 261 16.21 -9.85 6.44
CA LEU A 261 15.54 -9.19 5.32
C LEU A 261 16.13 -9.66 3.98
N GLN A 262 15.34 -9.49 2.92
CA GLN A 262 15.77 -9.68 1.54
C GLN A 262 15.04 -8.68 0.63
N SER A 263 15.71 -8.28 -0.45
CA SER A 263 15.11 -7.44 -1.50
C SER A 263 14.01 -8.20 -2.25
N LEU A 264 12.91 -7.52 -2.59
CA LEU A 264 11.80 -8.08 -3.35
C LEU A 264 12.27 -8.64 -4.69
N GLN A 265 13.27 -7.99 -5.31
CA GLN A 265 13.85 -8.39 -6.60
C GLN A 265 14.29 -9.86 -6.61
N SER A 266 14.72 -10.43 -5.49
CA SER A 266 15.09 -11.86 -5.41
C SER A 266 13.90 -12.81 -5.56
N CYS A 267 12.68 -12.32 -5.35
CA CYS A 267 11.43 -13.06 -5.53
C CYS A 267 10.74 -12.79 -6.87
N LEU A 268 11.23 -11.85 -7.68
CA LEU A 268 10.58 -11.49 -8.94
C LEU A 268 10.99 -12.43 -10.08
N HIS A 269 10.10 -12.59 -11.06
CA HIS A 269 10.49 -13.21 -12.31
C HIS A 269 11.50 -12.31 -13.04
N LYS A 270 12.44 -12.91 -13.78
CA LYS A 270 13.54 -12.21 -14.47
C LYS A 270 13.12 -11.09 -15.43
N ASN A 271 11.87 -11.10 -15.90
CA ASN A 271 11.31 -10.09 -16.80
C ASN A 271 10.69 -8.90 -16.04
N VAL A 272 10.79 -8.86 -14.70
CA VAL A 272 10.26 -7.81 -13.84
C VAL A 272 11.41 -7.22 -13.02
N ASP A 273 12.11 -6.27 -13.61
CA ASP A 273 13.31 -5.65 -13.03
C ASP A 273 13.07 -4.23 -12.51
N THR A 274 11.93 -3.61 -12.86
CA THR A 274 11.55 -2.26 -12.41
C THR A 274 10.20 -2.25 -11.69
N PRO A 275 9.99 -1.30 -10.75
CA PRO A 275 8.69 -1.14 -10.10
C PRO A 275 7.56 -0.86 -11.09
N ASN A 276 7.84 -0.18 -12.20
CA ASN A 276 6.82 0.11 -13.22
C ASN A 276 6.32 -1.17 -13.91
N LEU A 277 7.22 -2.07 -14.29
CA LEU A 277 6.82 -3.37 -14.85
C LEU A 277 6.05 -4.19 -13.82
N PHE A 278 6.47 -4.16 -12.55
CA PHE A 278 5.71 -4.79 -11.47
C PHE A 278 4.28 -4.25 -11.42
N ILE A 279 4.11 -2.92 -11.39
CA ILE A 279 2.80 -2.27 -11.30
C ILE A 279 1.93 -2.64 -12.50
N GLN A 280 2.48 -2.61 -13.73
CA GLN A 280 1.74 -2.95 -14.95
C GLN A 280 1.23 -4.40 -14.92
N GLN A 281 2.10 -5.36 -14.59
CA GLN A 281 1.72 -6.77 -14.49
C GLN A 281 0.74 -7.01 -13.34
N PHE A 282 0.93 -6.32 -12.21
CA PHE A 282 0.02 -6.38 -11.08
C PHE A 282 -1.39 -5.89 -11.44
N ILE A 283 -1.53 -4.77 -12.17
CA ILE A 283 -2.84 -4.28 -12.64
C ILE A 283 -3.51 -5.30 -13.56
N SER A 284 -2.77 -5.84 -14.53
CA SER A 284 -3.28 -6.89 -15.44
C SER A 284 -3.82 -8.08 -14.67
N HIS A 285 -3.17 -8.45 -13.58
CA HIS A 285 -3.61 -9.56 -12.76
C HIS A 285 -4.84 -9.25 -11.91
N ILE A 286 -4.93 -8.05 -11.31
CA ILE A 286 -6.17 -7.63 -10.63
C ILE A 286 -7.35 -7.67 -11.61
N ARG A 287 -7.16 -7.28 -12.87
CA ARG A 287 -8.17 -7.47 -13.92
C ARG A 287 -8.55 -8.94 -14.11
N GLU A 288 -7.59 -9.85 -14.24
CA GLU A 288 -7.89 -11.28 -14.35
C GLU A 288 -8.71 -11.81 -13.15
N ILE A 289 -8.36 -11.38 -11.93
CA ILE A 289 -9.08 -11.74 -10.71
C ILE A 289 -10.52 -11.25 -10.76
N ILE A 290 -10.74 -9.99 -11.13
CA ILE A 290 -12.08 -9.41 -11.23
C ILE A 290 -12.90 -10.10 -12.32
N ASN A 291 -12.30 -10.41 -13.47
CA ASN A 291 -12.97 -11.15 -14.54
C ASN A 291 -13.41 -12.55 -14.08
N LYS A 292 -12.53 -13.29 -13.40
CA LYS A 292 -12.83 -14.60 -12.83
C LYS A 292 -13.93 -14.52 -11.78
N LYS A 293 -13.90 -13.50 -10.93
CA LYS A 293 -14.93 -13.26 -9.91
C LYS A 293 -16.30 -13.02 -10.57
N ASN A 294 -16.34 -12.15 -11.58
CA ASN A 294 -17.56 -11.85 -12.34
C ASN A 294 -18.08 -13.05 -13.15
N SER A 295 -17.23 -13.97 -13.59
CA SER A 295 -17.68 -15.18 -14.30
C SER A 295 -18.32 -16.22 -13.39
N VAL A 296 -17.94 -16.25 -12.10
CA VAL A 296 -18.45 -17.23 -11.13
C VAL A 296 -19.67 -16.70 -10.35
N GLN A 297 -19.69 -15.40 -10.04
CA GLN A 297 -20.74 -14.82 -9.21
C GLN A 297 -21.92 -14.32 -10.05
N LYS A 298 -23.11 -14.87 -9.79
CA LYS A 298 -24.34 -14.53 -10.53
C LYS A 298 -25.13 -13.37 -9.92
N GLU A 299 -24.85 -13.03 -8.66
CA GLU A 299 -25.62 -12.04 -7.89
C GLU A 299 -24.95 -10.67 -7.83
N GLU A 300 -23.67 -10.58 -8.19
CA GLU A 300 -22.94 -9.31 -8.18
C GLU A 300 -21.93 -9.22 -9.33
N PHE A 301 -21.64 -7.98 -9.73
CA PHE A 301 -20.67 -7.65 -10.76
C PHE A 301 -19.74 -6.56 -10.22
N TRP A 302 -18.44 -6.74 -10.38
CA TRP A 302 -17.41 -5.81 -9.97
C TRP A 302 -16.81 -5.11 -11.19
N TYR A 303 -16.96 -3.80 -11.26
CA TYR A 303 -16.19 -2.97 -12.17
C TYR A 303 -14.79 -2.73 -11.60
N PHE A 304 -13.78 -2.70 -12.46
CA PHE A 304 -12.42 -2.32 -12.11
C PHE A 304 -12.09 -0.97 -12.75
N ASN A 305 -12.19 0.10 -11.96
CA ASN A 305 -12.00 1.48 -12.41
C ASN A 305 -10.67 2.03 -11.93
N SER A 306 -10.15 3.04 -12.62
CA SER A 306 -8.95 3.78 -12.21
C SER A 306 -9.31 5.23 -11.85
N ILE A 307 -8.72 5.74 -10.76
CA ILE A 307 -8.72 7.19 -10.46
C ILE A 307 -7.34 7.71 -10.83
N ASN A 308 -7.28 8.48 -11.92
CA ASN A 308 -6.04 9.07 -12.40
C ASN A 308 -5.97 10.55 -12.00
N LEU A 309 -4.97 10.88 -11.19
CA LEU A 309 -4.78 12.21 -10.60
C LEU A 309 -4.14 13.24 -11.56
N ASN A 310 -3.81 12.84 -12.80
CA ASN A 310 -3.12 13.66 -13.81
C ASN A 310 -1.76 14.24 -13.37
N ILE A 311 -1.00 13.50 -12.54
CA ILE A 311 0.33 13.93 -12.02
C ILE A 311 1.47 13.13 -12.67
N ASN A 312 1.17 11.90 -13.11
CA ASN A 312 2.14 10.95 -13.64
C ASN A 312 1.89 10.75 -15.15
N GLU A 313 2.13 11.80 -15.95
CA GLU A 313 1.63 11.90 -17.33
C GLU A 313 2.26 10.89 -18.32
N ASP A 314 3.50 10.44 -18.13
CA ASP A 314 4.21 9.79 -19.26
C ASP A 314 4.16 8.25 -19.35
N LYS A 315 3.68 7.51 -18.34
CA LYS A 315 3.81 6.03 -18.32
C LYS A 315 2.59 5.22 -17.87
N ALA A 316 1.52 5.87 -17.42
CA ALA A 316 0.31 5.19 -16.92
C ALA A 316 -0.74 4.89 -18.03
N MET A 317 -0.64 5.52 -19.20
CA MET A 317 -1.64 5.38 -20.28
C MET A 317 -1.68 3.97 -20.87
N SER A 318 -0.56 3.23 -20.85
CA SER A 318 -0.48 1.89 -21.44
C SER A 318 -1.40 0.87 -20.76
N THR A 319 -1.82 1.09 -19.51
CA THR A 319 -2.72 0.19 -18.77
C THR A 319 -4.17 0.62 -18.78
N PHE A 320 -4.53 1.74 -19.43
CA PHE A 320 -5.92 2.24 -19.40
C PHE A 320 -6.93 1.25 -19.95
N HIS A 321 -6.55 0.48 -20.98
CA HIS A 321 -7.37 -0.58 -21.56
C HIS A 321 -7.69 -1.73 -20.58
N LEU A 322 -6.97 -1.83 -19.45
CA LEU A 322 -7.23 -2.82 -18.40
C LEU A 322 -8.32 -2.37 -17.42
N PHE A 323 -8.81 -1.13 -17.49
CA PHE A 323 -9.87 -0.61 -16.62
C PHE A 323 -11.19 -0.49 -17.38
N ASP A 324 -12.31 -0.69 -16.68
CA ASP A 324 -13.64 -0.49 -17.26
C ASP A 324 -13.91 1.00 -17.46
N ASN A 325 -13.41 1.84 -16.55
CA ASN A 325 -13.43 3.29 -16.65
C ASN A 325 -12.16 3.89 -16.06
N VAL A 326 -11.70 5.01 -16.64
CA VAL A 326 -10.61 5.83 -16.10
C VAL A 326 -11.15 7.21 -15.79
N HIS A 327 -11.19 7.56 -14.51
CA HIS A 327 -11.64 8.85 -14.02
C HIS A 327 -10.45 9.80 -13.93
N MET A 328 -10.36 10.74 -14.87
CA MET A 328 -9.37 11.81 -14.83
C MET A 328 -9.83 12.89 -13.85
N VAL A 329 -9.07 13.10 -12.78
CA VAL A 329 -9.40 14.03 -11.70
C VAL A 329 -8.17 14.85 -11.31
N HIS A 330 -8.38 16.05 -10.78
CA HIS A 330 -7.30 16.84 -10.22
C HIS A 330 -6.79 16.22 -8.91
N VAL A 331 -5.51 16.41 -8.59
CA VAL A 331 -4.90 15.90 -7.34
C VAL A 331 -5.63 16.35 -6.08
N ASP A 332 -6.23 17.54 -6.10
CA ASP A 332 -7.02 18.10 -5.00
C ASP A 332 -8.16 17.19 -4.53
N LEU A 333 -8.61 16.23 -5.37
CA LEU A 333 -9.59 15.23 -4.93
C LEU A 333 -9.11 14.50 -3.66
N LEU A 334 -7.81 14.18 -3.56
CA LEU A 334 -7.27 13.51 -2.37
C LEU A 334 -7.33 14.39 -1.13
N ARG A 335 -7.07 15.69 -1.28
CA ARG A 335 -7.26 16.68 -0.22
C ARG A 335 -8.73 16.76 0.17
N ASP A 336 -9.63 16.85 -0.80
CA ASP A 336 -11.07 16.94 -0.54
C ASP A 336 -11.59 15.69 0.19
N ILE A 337 -11.09 14.49 -0.14
CA ILE A 337 -11.39 13.25 0.57
C ILE A 337 -10.90 13.31 2.02
N PHE A 338 -9.67 13.79 2.24
CA PHE A 338 -9.09 13.94 3.58
C PHE A 338 -9.85 14.98 4.43
N LEU A 339 -10.21 16.13 3.84
CA LEU A 339 -11.01 17.17 4.49
C LEU A 339 -12.43 16.67 4.79
N PHE A 340 -13.03 15.92 3.87
CA PHE A 340 -14.33 15.30 4.12
C PHE A 340 -14.24 14.32 5.29
N TYR A 341 -13.24 13.44 5.30
CA TYR A 341 -12.98 12.50 6.40
C TYR A 341 -12.84 13.19 7.76
N THR A 342 -12.02 14.23 7.84
CA THR A 342 -11.70 14.93 9.10
C THR A 342 -12.82 15.83 9.60
N ASN A 343 -13.72 16.29 8.72
CA ASN A 343 -14.85 17.15 9.09
C ASN A 343 -16.21 16.43 9.12
N HIS A 344 -16.29 15.17 8.69
CA HIS A 344 -17.54 14.42 8.68
C HIS A 344 -17.92 13.90 10.08
N GLY A 345 -19.13 14.22 10.54
CA GLY A 345 -19.55 14.03 11.95
C GLY A 345 -19.44 12.61 12.51
N LYS A 346 -19.39 11.58 11.65
CA LYS A 346 -19.20 10.16 12.08
C LYS A 346 -17.74 9.72 12.15
N THR A 347 -16.80 10.49 11.58
CA THR A 347 -15.40 10.09 11.40
C THR A 347 -14.37 11.08 11.95
N THR A 348 -14.78 12.29 12.33
CA THR A 348 -13.89 13.38 12.81
C THR A 348 -12.90 12.95 13.90
N ASN A 349 -13.33 12.08 14.82
CA ASN A 349 -12.51 11.63 15.95
C ASN A 349 -11.76 10.30 15.70
N LEU A 350 -11.79 9.77 14.47
CA LEU A 350 -11.20 8.46 14.16
C LEU A 350 -9.77 8.53 13.64
N ARG A 351 -9.22 9.74 13.44
CA ARG A 351 -7.88 9.95 12.87
C ARG A 351 -6.79 9.43 13.80
N SER A 352 -6.10 8.41 13.31
CA SER A 352 -5.03 7.73 14.03
C SER A 352 -3.67 7.96 13.39
N THR A 353 -3.61 8.28 12.09
CA THR A 353 -2.35 8.58 11.39
C THR A 353 -1.84 9.98 11.74
N HIS A 354 -0.64 10.06 12.31
CA HIS A 354 0.00 11.32 12.73
C HIS A 354 1.52 11.21 12.78
N PHE A 355 2.19 12.36 12.79
CA PHE A 355 3.62 12.43 13.04
C PHE A 355 3.96 12.36 14.53
N LEU A 356 5.16 11.85 14.81
CA LEU A 356 5.78 11.93 16.12
C LEU A 356 7.11 12.69 16.04
N ASP A 357 7.54 13.29 17.14
CA ASP A 357 8.93 13.70 17.33
C ASP A 357 9.84 12.51 17.70
N ALA A 358 11.14 12.77 17.83
CA ALA A 358 12.15 11.78 18.20
C ALA A 358 12.01 11.23 19.64
N HIS A 359 11.10 11.79 20.45
CA HIS A 359 10.77 11.33 21.79
C HIS A 359 9.45 10.55 21.83
N GLY A 360 8.73 10.49 20.70
CA GLY A 360 7.45 9.80 20.58
C GLY A 360 6.23 10.64 20.92
N ASN A 361 6.37 11.96 21.05
CA ASN A 361 5.23 12.85 21.24
C ASN A 361 4.55 13.12 19.91
N LYS A 362 3.21 13.17 19.90
CA LYS A 362 2.44 13.59 18.73
C LYS A 362 2.76 15.04 18.38
N VAL A 363 3.04 15.31 17.11
CA VAL A 363 3.35 16.65 16.60
C VAL A 363 2.38 17.04 15.48
N PRO A 364 2.24 18.35 15.17
CA PRO A 364 1.39 18.82 14.07
C PRO A 364 1.82 18.29 12.70
N ASP A 365 0.89 18.31 11.75
CA ASP A 365 1.12 17.86 10.37
C ASP A 365 2.21 18.67 9.65
N THR A 366 2.44 19.91 10.09
CA THR A 366 3.47 20.83 9.57
C THR A 366 4.86 20.61 10.14
N TYR A 367 5.03 19.73 11.13
CA TYR A 367 6.27 19.60 11.90
C TYR A 367 7.51 19.28 11.06
N TYR A 368 7.39 18.35 10.11
CA TYR A 368 8.51 17.94 9.24
C TYR A 368 8.69 18.83 8.00
N GLN A 369 7.83 19.85 7.81
CA GLN A 369 7.92 20.84 6.73
C GLN A 369 8.16 20.24 5.33
N TYR A 370 7.53 19.10 5.03
CA TYR A 370 7.65 18.47 3.73
C TYR A 370 6.55 18.99 2.77
N PRO A 371 6.81 19.12 1.47
CA PRO A 371 5.78 19.49 0.50
C PRO A 371 4.68 18.44 0.44
N SER A 372 3.41 18.84 0.62
CA SER A 372 2.26 17.93 0.59
C SER A 372 1.20 18.42 -0.39
N PHE A 373 0.61 17.51 -1.16
CA PHE A 373 -0.58 17.73 -1.98
C PHE A 373 -1.88 17.66 -1.18
N ILE A 374 -1.86 16.99 -0.02
CA ILE A 374 -3.06 16.72 0.79
C ILE A 374 -3.25 17.75 1.90
N LEU A 375 -2.15 18.25 2.47
CA LEU A 375 -2.17 19.13 3.65
C LEU A 375 -2.03 20.61 3.31
N THR A 376 -1.91 20.96 2.02
CA THR A 376 -1.76 22.34 1.54
C THR A 376 -3.06 22.98 1.09
#